data_AF-A0A9W6ZW62-F1
#
_entry.id   AF-A0A9W6ZW62-F1
#
_cell.length_a   1.000
_cell.length_b   1.000
_cell.length_c   1.000
_cell.angle_alpha   90.00
_cell.angle_beta   90.00
_cell.angle_gamma   90.00
#
_symmetry.space_group_name_H-M   'P 1'
#
loop_
_entity.id
_entity.type
_entity.pdbx_description
1 polymer ?
#
loop_
_entity_poly.entity_id
_entity_poly.type
_entity_poly.pdbx_seq_one_letter_code
_entity_poly.pdbx_strand_id
1 'polypeptide(L)'
;MLILLATLVAGAKCIFVPEYRIPLMVQKSDGGFGYDSTDMAAISYRLRELKAGQVVYITDFTQGDHFMMIFDAAKRAGWWNATSHKITHIGFGTVCGEDGKRFKTRSGDTVRLVDLLDESVRRMEESLLERNKEGKGR
;
A
#
# COMPACT_ATOMS: atom_id res chain seq x y z
N MET A 1 19.70 -15.61 -5.08
CA MET A 1 19.93 -14.19 -5.41
C MET A 1 19.53 -13.22 -4.28
N LEU A 2 18.34 -13.33 -3.64
CA LEU A 2 18.02 -12.53 -2.43
C LEU A 2 19.02 -12.75 -1.27
N ILE A 3 19.48 -14.00 -1.12
CA ILE A 3 20.43 -14.41 -0.07
C ILE A 3 21.77 -13.66 -0.15
N LEU A 4 22.16 -13.13 -1.32
CA LEU A 4 23.43 -12.41 -1.49
C LEU A 4 23.38 -10.95 -0.99
N LEU A 5 22.18 -10.38 -0.80
CA LEU A 5 22.01 -9.00 -0.33
C LEU A 5 21.63 -8.91 1.15
N ALA A 6 21.25 -10.03 1.76
CA ALA A 6 20.80 -10.05 3.15
C ALA A 6 21.98 -10.29 4.09
N THR A 7 22.19 -9.36 5.01
CA THR A 7 23.15 -9.47 6.10
C THR A 7 22.45 -9.96 7.36
N LEU A 8 23.10 -10.83 8.14
CA LEU A 8 22.58 -11.29 9.42
C LEU A 8 22.85 -10.24 10.51
N VAL A 9 21.81 -9.76 11.18
CA VAL A 9 21.88 -8.77 12.25
C VAL A 9 21.06 -9.28 13.44
N ALA A 10 21.72 -9.60 14.55
CA ALA A 10 21.07 -10.15 15.75
C ALA A 10 20.14 -11.34 15.46
N GLY A 11 20.50 -12.20 14.50
CA GLY A 11 19.72 -13.36 14.07
C GLY A 11 18.65 -13.07 13.00
N ALA A 12 18.33 -11.81 12.72
CA ALA A 12 17.43 -11.42 11.63
C ALA A 12 18.19 -11.24 10.31
N LYS A 13 17.55 -11.53 9.18
CA LYS A 13 18.09 -11.27 7.83
C LYS A 13 17.60 -9.90 7.35
N CYS A 14 18.53 -9.00 7.12
CA CYS A 14 18.26 -7.61 6.79
C CYS A 14 18.94 -7.21 5.46
N ILE A 15 18.22 -6.49 4.59
CA ILE A 15 18.78 -5.89 3.37
C ILE A 15 19.03 -4.41 3.66
N PHE A 16 20.29 -4.00 3.56
CA PHE A 16 20.71 -2.61 3.74
C PHE A 16 20.76 -1.91 2.39
N VAL A 17 19.93 -0.89 2.20
CA VAL A 17 19.90 -0.04 0.99
C VAL A 17 20.63 1.27 1.32
N PRO A 18 21.78 1.58 0.67
CA PRO A 18 22.67 2.67 1.07
C PRO A 18 22.02 4.05 1.26
N GLU A 19 20.96 4.31 0.49
CA GLU A 19 20.20 5.55 0.48
C GLU A 19 19.30 5.72 1.73
N TYR A 20 19.09 4.66 2.51
CA TYR A 20 18.17 4.63 3.64
C TYR A 20 18.86 4.26 4.94
N ARG A 21 18.42 4.86 6.05
CA ARG A 21 18.99 4.60 7.39
C ARG A 21 18.46 3.30 8.01
N ILE A 22 17.27 2.87 7.62
CA ILE A 22 16.62 1.67 8.13
C ILE A 22 16.77 0.53 7.11
N PRO A 23 17.05 -0.71 7.54
CA PRO A 23 17.09 -1.84 6.64
C PRO A 23 15.70 -2.45 6.42
N LEU A 24 15.53 -3.18 5.33
CA LEU A 24 14.41 -4.10 5.15
C LEU A 24 14.69 -5.40 5.91
N MET A 25 13.84 -5.77 6.85
CA MET A 25 13.94 -7.01 7.63
C MET A 25 13.18 -8.14 6.93
N VAL A 26 13.85 -8.84 6.02
CA VAL A 26 13.23 -9.89 5.20
C VAL A 26 12.99 -11.19 5.94
N GLN A 27 13.65 -11.44 7.09
CA GLN A 27 13.31 -12.53 7.99
C GLN A 27 13.69 -12.15 9.43
N LYS A 28 12.77 -12.33 10.38
CA LYS A 28 13.02 -12.10 11.81
C LYS A 28 13.93 -13.18 12.39
N SER A 29 14.48 -12.93 13.58
CA SER A 29 15.33 -13.88 14.31
C SER A 29 14.60 -15.16 14.74
N ASP A 30 13.28 -15.09 14.94
CA ASP A 30 12.40 -16.23 15.19
C ASP A 30 12.04 -17.03 13.92
N GLY A 31 12.59 -16.64 12.77
CA GLY A 31 12.32 -17.24 11.47
C GLY A 31 11.05 -16.72 10.77
N GLY A 32 10.26 -15.88 11.45
CA GLY A 32 9.01 -15.33 10.92
C GLY A 32 9.23 -14.29 9.82
N PHE A 33 8.20 -14.12 8.99
CA PHE A 33 8.19 -13.18 7.86
C PHE A 33 7.22 -12.02 8.14
N GLY A 34 7.58 -10.83 7.66
CA GLY A 34 6.81 -9.60 7.84
C GLY A 34 6.39 -8.97 6.50
N TYR A 35 6.05 -7.68 6.56
CA TYR A 35 5.66 -6.91 5.38
C TYR A 35 6.81 -6.77 4.39
N ASP A 36 8.02 -6.42 4.85
CA ASP A 36 9.22 -6.32 4.02
C ASP A 36 9.47 -7.61 3.23
N SER A 37 9.29 -8.77 3.87
CA SER A 37 9.42 -10.08 3.23
C SER A 37 8.39 -10.28 2.12
N THR A 38 7.12 -9.97 2.43
CA THR A 38 6.00 -10.14 1.50
C THR A 38 6.10 -9.19 0.31
N ASP A 39 6.46 -7.93 0.55
CA ASP A 39 6.60 -6.92 -0.50
C ASP A 39 7.79 -7.21 -1.42
N MET A 40 8.92 -7.68 -0.86
CA MET A 40 10.07 -8.15 -1.64
C MET A 40 9.72 -9.39 -2.48
N ALA A 41 8.94 -10.32 -1.94
CA ALA A 41 8.46 -11.47 -2.69
C ALA A 41 7.50 -11.04 -3.82
N ALA A 42 6.59 -10.11 -3.54
CA ALA A 42 5.60 -9.62 -4.49
C ALA A 42 6.25 -8.90 -5.68
N ILE A 43 7.22 -8.00 -5.45
CA ILE A 43 7.93 -7.34 -6.56
C ILE A 43 8.75 -8.33 -7.38
N SER A 44 9.44 -9.29 -6.75
CA SER A 44 10.15 -10.35 -7.48
C SER A 44 9.20 -11.14 -8.37
N TYR A 45 8.06 -11.57 -7.83
CA TYR A 45 7.07 -12.36 -8.54
C TYR A 45 6.49 -11.59 -9.74
N ARG A 46 6.08 -10.34 -9.52
CA ARG A 46 5.49 -9.49 -10.57
C ARG A 46 6.46 -9.23 -11.73
N LEU A 47 7.74 -8.99 -11.43
CA LEU A 47 8.72 -8.69 -12.48
C LEU A 47 9.24 -9.95 -13.18
N ARG A 48 9.44 -11.05 -12.45
CA ARG A 48 10.14 -12.23 -12.98
C ARG A 48 9.20 -13.33 -13.46
N GLU A 49 8.15 -13.60 -12.71
CA GLU A 49 7.19 -14.66 -13.04
C GLU A 49 6.08 -14.12 -13.94
N LEU A 50 5.44 -13.01 -13.55
CA LEU A 50 4.41 -12.38 -14.37
C LEU A 50 4.97 -11.58 -15.55
N LYS A 51 6.26 -11.25 -15.53
CA LYS A 51 6.95 -10.44 -16.56
C LYS A 51 6.24 -9.11 -16.82
N ALA A 52 5.71 -8.50 -15.76
CA ALA A 52 4.94 -7.28 -15.88
C ALA A 52 5.81 -6.11 -16.36
N GLY A 53 5.52 -5.57 -17.54
CA GLY A 53 6.19 -4.36 -18.06
C GLY A 53 5.85 -3.10 -17.26
N GLN A 54 4.72 -3.09 -16.55
CA GLN A 54 4.34 -2.01 -15.64
C GLN A 54 3.71 -2.56 -14.36
N VAL A 55 4.10 -2.02 -13.21
CA VAL A 55 3.53 -2.32 -11.89
C VAL A 55 3.20 -1.03 -11.16
N VAL A 56 1.96 -0.89 -10.69
CA VAL A 56 1.50 0.29 -9.95
C VAL A 56 1.10 -0.13 -8.53
N TYR A 57 1.69 0.53 -7.54
CA TYR A 57 1.42 0.35 -6.12
C TYR A 57 0.57 1.52 -5.64
N ILE A 58 -0.67 1.26 -5.22
CA ILE A 58 -1.59 2.27 -4.70
C ILE A 58 -1.78 2.02 -3.20
N THR A 59 -1.17 2.85 -2.37
CA THR A 59 -1.24 2.72 -0.90
C THR A 59 -1.32 4.08 -0.23
N ASP A 60 -1.49 4.10 1.10
CA ASP A 60 -1.41 5.34 1.87
C ASP A 60 -0.04 6.03 1.63
N PHE A 61 -0.04 7.36 1.51
CA PHE A 61 1.15 8.13 1.18
C PHE A 61 2.30 7.94 2.18
N THR A 62 2.00 7.64 3.44
CA THR A 62 3.01 7.42 4.50
C THR A 62 3.87 6.17 4.25
N GLN A 63 3.44 5.28 3.36
CA GLN A 63 4.21 4.10 2.95
C GLN A 63 5.16 4.35 1.77
N GLY A 64 5.21 5.59 1.24
CA GLY A 64 6.04 5.92 0.09
C GLY A 64 7.51 5.54 0.26
N ASP A 65 8.14 5.93 1.37
CA ASP A 65 9.55 5.64 1.64
C ASP A 65 9.83 4.13 1.71
N HIS A 66 8.91 3.35 2.29
CA HIS A 66 9.01 1.89 2.31
C HIS A 66 9.03 1.31 0.90
N PHE A 67 8.10 1.71 0.03
CA PHE A 67 8.06 1.22 -1.34
C PHE A 67 9.26 1.66 -2.18
N MET A 68 9.76 2.87 -1.99
CA MET A 68 10.99 3.33 -2.66
C MET A 68 12.18 2.45 -2.25
N MET A 69 12.31 2.12 -0.96
CA MET A 69 13.34 1.21 -0.46
C MET A 69 13.18 -0.22 -1.03
N ILE A 70 11.96 -0.74 -1.15
CA ILE A 70 11.68 -2.03 -1.82
C ILE A 70 12.12 -2.00 -3.29
N PHE A 71 11.85 -0.90 -4.01
CA PHE A 71 12.21 -0.76 -5.42
C PHE A 71 13.72 -0.72 -5.60
N ASP A 72 14.43 0.06 -4.78
CA ASP A 72 15.89 0.13 -4.81
C ASP A 72 16.53 -1.21 -4.42
N ALA A 73 15.96 -1.92 -3.46
CA ALA A 73 16.37 -3.29 -3.15
C ALA A 73 16.16 -4.25 -4.34
N ALA A 74 15.02 -4.17 -5.03
CA ALA A 74 14.74 -4.98 -6.22
C ALA A 74 15.68 -4.66 -7.40
N LYS A 75 16.06 -3.39 -7.57
CA LYS A 75 17.06 -2.95 -8.55
C LYS A 75 18.42 -3.56 -8.24
N ARG A 76 18.87 -3.49 -6.98
CA ARG A 76 20.13 -4.10 -6.53
C ARG A 76 20.14 -5.61 -6.60
N ALA A 77 18.97 -6.24 -6.43
CA ALA A 77 18.79 -7.67 -6.64
C ALA A 77 18.81 -8.07 -8.13
N GLY A 78 18.90 -7.12 -9.06
CA GLY A 78 18.89 -7.38 -10.50
C GLY A 78 17.52 -7.79 -11.04
N TRP A 79 16.44 -7.55 -10.30
CA TRP A 79 15.08 -7.88 -10.74
C TRP A 79 14.43 -6.76 -11.53
N TRP A 80 14.76 -5.52 -11.18
CA TRP A 80 14.22 -4.34 -11.83
C TRP A 80 15.26 -3.69 -12.74
N ASN A 81 14.86 -3.49 -14.00
CA ASN A 81 15.55 -2.65 -14.98
C ASN A 81 14.58 -1.59 -15.52
N ALA A 82 14.95 -0.32 -15.43
CA ALA A 82 14.14 0.82 -15.86
C ALA A 82 13.87 0.86 -17.37
N THR A 83 14.69 0.21 -18.21
CA THR A 83 14.42 0.13 -19.65
C THR A 83 13.34 -0.89 -19.99
N SER A 84 13.12 -1.89 -19.13
CA SER A 84 12.18 -2.99 -19.39
C SER A 84 10.93 -2.94 -18.51
N HIS A 85 10.96 -2.22 -17.39
CA HIS A 85 9.86 -2.18 -16.43
C HIS A 85 9.62 -0.76 -15.91
N LYS A 86 8.34 -0.40 -15.83
CA LYS A 86 7.86 0.82 -15.19
C LYS A 86 7.24 0.48 -13.84
N ILE A 87 7.85 0.92 -12.74
CA ILE A 87 7.33 0.73 -11.39
C ILE A 87 6.93 2.10 -10.85
N THR A 88 5.73 2.22 -10.28
CA THR A 88 5.22 3.49 -9.77
C THR A 88 4.48 3.28 -8.47
N HIS A 89 4.78 4.11 -7.48
CA HIS A 89 3.98 4.26 -6.27
C HIS A 89 3.05 5.47 -6.42
N ILE A 90 1.77 5.29 -6.11
CA ILE A 90 0.75 6.33 -6.09
C ILE A 90 0.18 6.35 -4.68
N GLY A 91 0.60 7.35 -3.90
CA GLY A 91 0.09 7.58 -2.56
C GLY A 91 -1.29 8.23 -2.56
N PHE A 92 -2.22 7.72 -1.76
CA PHE A 92 -3.45 8.45 -1.40
C PHE A 92 -3.35 9.03 0.01
N GLY A 93 -4.01 10.17 0.23
CA GLY A 93 -4.05 10.87 1.52
C GLY A 93 -4.95 10.17 2.55
N THR A 94 -4.89 10.65 3.80
CA THR A 94 -5.76 10.14 4.86
C THR A 94 -7.21 10.60 4.64
N VAL A 95 -8.16 9.68 4.81
CA VAL A 95 -9.58 10.02 4.86
C VAL A 95 -9.87 10.72 6.18
N CYS A 96 -10.32 11.97 6.12
CA CYS A 96 -10.63 12.78 7.30
C CYS A 96 -12.15 12.91 7.51
N GLY A 97 -12.57 13.02 8.78
CA GLY A 97 -13.92 13.44 9.14
C GLY A 97 -14.09 14.95 9.05
N GLU A 98 -15.30 15.42 9.40
CA GLU A 98 -15.64 16.85 9.40
C GLU A 98 -14.77 17.67 10.36
N ASP A 99 -14.19 17.03 11.38
CA ASP A 99 -13.25 17.63 12.34
C ASP A 99 -11.80 17.73 11.83
N GLY A 100 -11.55 17.31 10.58
CA GLY A 100 -10.22 17.28 9.96
C GLY A 100 -9.31 16.16 10.49
N LYS A 101 -9.77 15.33 11.43
CA LYS A 101 -9.01 14.20 11.97
C LYS A 101 -9.31 12.93 11.17
N ARG A 102 -8.49 11.90 11.35
CA ARG A 102 -8.71 10.58 10.69
C ARG A 102 -10.14 10.12 10.93
N PHE A 103 -10.81 9.77 9.84
CA PHE A 103 -12.21 9.36 9.83
C PHE A 103 -12.43 8.17 10.77
N LYS A 104 -13.29 8.38 11.76
CA LYS A 104 -13.67 7.40 12.78
C LYS A 104 -15.16 7.54 13.06
N THR A 105 -15.76 6.47 13.56
CA THR A 105 -17.12 6.52 14.12
C THR A 105 -17.17 7.46 15.33
N ARG A 106 -18.38 7.88 15.74
CA ARG A 106 -18.58 8.66 16.97
C ARG A 106 -18.12 7.94 18.25
N SER A 107 -18.05 6.60 18.24
CA SER A 107 -17.50 5.79 19.35
C SER A 107 -15.96 5.67 19.30
N GLY A 108 -15.31 6.13 18.23
CA GLY A 108 -13.86 6.02 18.03
C GLY A 108 -13.42 4.77 17.27
N ASP A 109 -14.36 3.88 16.93
CA ASP A 109 -14.13 2.68 16.13
C ASP A 109 -13.96 2.98 14.63
N THR A 110 -13.35 2.06 13.89
CA THR A 110 -13.23 2.15 12.43
C THR A 110 -14.60 1.99 11.79
N VAL A 111 -14.98 2.91 10.90
CA VAL A 111 -16.23 2.79 10.13
C VAL A 111 -16.09 1.61 9.17
N ARG A 112 -17.05 0.67 9.20
CA ARG A 112 -17.04 -0.45 8.26
C ARG A 112 -17.48 0.06 6.89
N LEU A 113 -16.81 -0.41 5.83
CA LEU A 113 -17.14 0.00 4.46
C LEU A 113 -18.60 -0.32 4.10
N VAL A 114 -19.14 -1.43 4.59
CA VAL A 114 -20.55 -1.81 4.35
C VAL A 114 -21.50 -0.75 4.90
N ASP A 115 -21.30 -0.31 6.15
CA ASP A 115 -22.14 0.71 6.77
C ASP A 115 -22.05 2.06 6.01
N LEU A 116 -20.88 2.39 5.47
CA LEU A 116 -20.69 3.59 4.66
C LEU A 116 -21.45 3.52 3.33
N LEU A 117 -21.44 2.36 2.67
CA LEU A 117 -22.15 2.14 1.41
C LEU A 117 -23.67 2.17 1.61
N ASP A 118 -24.16 1.50 2.65
CA ASP A 118 -25.60 1.48 2.98
C ASP A 118 -26.13 2.88 3.28
N GLU A 119 -25.38 3.67 4.06
CA GLU A 119 -25.74 5.06 4.35
C GLU A 119 -25.74 5.93 3.09
N SER A 120 -24.81 5.67 2.16
CA SER A 120 -24.75 6.40 0.89
C SER A 120 -25.98 6.13 0.01
N VAL A 121 -26.43 4.86 -0.06
CA VAL A 121 -27.65 4.48 -0.79
C VAL A 121 -28.88 5.14 -0.16
N ARG A 122 -29.04 5.02 1.16
CA ARG A 122 -30.17 5.60 1.90
C ARG A 122 -30.29 7.11 1.68
N ARG A 123 -29.18 7.85 1.79
CA ARG A 123 -29.17 9.31 1.54
C ARG A 123 -29.53 9.67 0.10
N MET A 124 -29.08 8.86 -0.86
CA MET A 124 -29.41 9.09 -2.26
C MET A 124 -30.90 8.84 -2.53
N GLU A 125 -31.50 7.79 -1.96
CA GLU A 125 -32.93 7.51 -2.07
C GLU A 125 -33.78 8.64 -1.48
N GLU A 126 -33.46 9.10 -0.26
CA GLU A 126 -34.12 10.25 0.37
C GLU A 126 -34.01 11.50 -0.51
N SER A 127 -32.83 11.78 -1.06
CA SER A 127 -32.62 12.92 -1.96
C SER A 127 -33.45 12.85 -3.25
N LEU A 128 -33.57 11.66 -3.86
CA LEU A 128 -34.38 11.45 -5.06
C LEU A 128 -35.88 11.64 -4.80
N LEU A 129 -36.38 11.12 -3.68
CA LEU A 129 -37.77 11.27 -3.28
C LEU A 129 -38.13 12.74 -3.06
N GLU A 130 -37.27 13.51 -2.39
CA GLU A 130 -37.47 14.95 -2.19
C GLU A 130 -37.45 15.72 -3.52
N ARG A 131 -36.48 15.45 -4.42
CA ARG A 131 -36.45 16.07 -5.76
C ARG A 131 -37.69 15.77 -6.59
N ASN A 132 -38.23 14.57 -6.49
CA ASN A 132 -39.48 14.19 -7.16
C ASN A 132 -40.68 14.95 -6.60
N LYS A 133 -40.78 15.12 -5.27
CA LYS A 133 -41.84 15.92 -4.63
C LYS A 133 -41.78 17.39 -5.05
N GLU A 134 -40.57 17.93 -5.24
CA GLU A 134 -40.36 19.31 -5.70
C GLU A 134 -40.57 19.50 -7.22
N GLY A 135 -40.91 18.45 -7.98
CA GLY A 135 -41.06 18.51 -9.44
C GLY A 135 -39.74 18.72 -10.19
N LYS A 136 -38.58 18.56 -9.53
CA LYS A 136 -37.23 18.68 -10.10
C LYS A 136 -36.65 17.32 -10.48
N GLY A 137 -37.51 16.39 -10.88
CA GLY A 137 -37.16 15.04 -11.31
C GLY A 137 -36.58 15.00 -12.73
N ARG A 138 -35.52 15.77 -12.97
CA ARG A 138 -34.60 15.62 -14.11
C ARG A 138 -33.19 15.85 -13.60
#